data_AF-A0A8S1NBD5-F1
#
_entry.id   AF-A0A8S1NBD5-F1
#
_cell.length_a   1.000
_cell.length_b   1.000
_cell.length_c   1.000
_cell.angle_alpha   90.00
_cell.angle_beta   90.00
_cell.angle_gamma   90.00
#
_symmetry.space_group_name_H-M   'P 1'
#
loop_
_entity.id
_entity.type
_entity.pdbx_description
1 polymer ?
#
loop_
_entity_poly.entity_id
_entity_poly.type
_entity_poly.pdbx_seq_one_letter_code
_entity_poly.pdbx_strand_id
1 'polypeptide(L)'
;MANRKKTKDNNENQSFQVDNNEKMPSFMHSLFDSEEKSIIAEKSNEISQKSEKKKEERISAIQVQKARDKLQKRNKPMSKVLQEIRQLQTSSVLVCRRAGFQRFVRQIGLKVSDQLGYKDFRYSSKSLECLQTLTEQYMVDLFEDSVQCTFHAKRVTLMAKDLNLTARIRGIEQPFHDIKNLKR
;
A
#
# COMPACT_ATOMS: atom_id res chain seq x y z
N MET A 1 -5.05 48.86 28.34
CA MET A 1 -5.05 48.64 29.80
C MET A 1 -4.15 47.43 30.06
N ALA A 2 -2.83 47.63 30.22
CA ALA A 2 -2.11 47.76 31.51
C ALA A 2 -2.08 46.41 32.28
N ASN A 3 -1.10 45.51 32.12
CA ASN A 3 0.30 45.49 32.62
C ASN A 3 0.46 45.63 34.15
N ARG A 4 0.89 44.54 34.83
CA ARG A 4 1.66 44.50 36.12
C ARG A 4 2.05 43.02 36.35
N LYS A 5 3.29 42.53 36.28
CA LYS A 5 4.59 42.90 36.89
C LYS A 5 4.59 42.98 38.43
N LYS A 6 5.22 41.94 39.00
CA LYS A 6 6.32 41.91 39.97
C LYS A 6 6.10 42.32 41.45
N THR A 7 6.74 41.49 42.29
CA THR A 7 7.54 41.77 43.51
C THR A 7 6.81 42.01 44.83
N LYS A 8 7.12 41.19 45.86
CA LYS A 8 7.97 41.52 47.05
C LYS A 8 7.07 41.81 48.26
N ASP A 9 7.36 41.58 49.54
CA ASP A 9 8.55 41.27 50.35
C ASP A 9 8.06 40.64 51.68
N ASN A 10 8.96 39.95 52.37
CA ASN A 10 9.26 39.93 53.83
C ASN A 10 8.16 40.03 54.91
N ASN A 11 8.24 39.10 55.87
CA ASN A 11 8.40 39.31 57.34
C ASN A 11 8.29 37.93 58.01
N GLU A 12 8.90 37.56 59.13
CA GLU A 12 9.96 38.07 60.02
C GLU A 12 10.18 36.89 61.00
N ASN A 13 11.44 36.59 61.29
CA ASN A 13 11.99 35.99 62.51
C ASN A 13 11.02 35.41 63.57
N GLN A 14 11.21 34.13 63.92
CA GLN A 14 11.34 33.74 65.33
C GLN A 14 12.31 32.55 65.46
N SER A 15 13.48 32.84 66.01
CA SER A 15 14.46 31.87 66.47
C SER A 15 13.94 31.16 67.71
N PHE A 16 13.79 29.84 67.65
CA PHE A 16 13.81 28.96 68.82
C PHE A 16 14.94 27.95 68.59
N GLN A 17 16.06 28.18 69.29
CA GLN A 17 17.11 27.19 69.45
C GLN A 17 16.53 26.00 70.22
N VAL A 18 16.57 24.81 69.63
CA VAL A 18 16.47 23.55 70.36
C VAL A 18 17.84 22.91 70.27
N ASP A 19 18.45 22.73 71.44
CA ASP A 19 19.81 22.25 71.60
C ASP A 19 20.04 20.88 70.98
N ASN A 20 21.17 20.77 70.29
CA ASN A 20 21.73 19.52 69.81
C ASN A 20 22.30 18.72 70.99
N ASN A 21 21.72 17.56 71.30
CA ASN A 21 22.47 16.31 71.55
C ASN A 21 21.57 15.20 72.11
N GLU A 22 20.95 14.43 71.23
CA GLU A 22 20.77 13.00 71.48
C GLU A 22 21.33 12.25 70.27
N LYS A 23 22.64 12.01 70.31
CA LYS A 23 23.33 11.21 69.31
C LYS A 23 22.94 9.75 69.58
N MET A 24 22.20 9.13 68.66
CA MET A 24 21.92 7.70 68.70
C MET A 24 23.23 6.91 68.81
N PRO A 25 23.30 5.84 69.63
CA PRO A 25 24.55 5.17 69.95
C PRO A 25 25.22 4.55 68.71
N SER A 26 26.56 4.65 68.68
CA SER A 26 27.45 4.34 67.54
C SER A 26 27.38 2.89 67.02
N PHE A 27 26.77 1.97 67.76
CA PHE A 27 26.62 0.58 67.36
C PHE A 27 25.61 0.39 66.19
N MET A 28 24.67 1.32 66.04
CA MET A 28 23.68 1.27 64.96
C MET A 28 24.27 1.76 63.61
N HIS A 29 25.28 2.64 63.60
CA HIS A 29 25.86 3.16 62.36
C HIS A 29 26.61 2.08 61.55
N SER A 30 27.30 1.15 62.23
CA SER A 30 28.11 0.12 61.57
C SER A 30 27.30 -1.03 60.95
N LEU A 31 26.09 -1.27 61.43
CA LEU A 31 25.21 -2.33 60.91
C LEU A 31 24.42 -1.83 59.67
N PHE A 32 23.99 -0.57 59.68
CA PHE A 32 23.25 0.04 58.57
C PHE A 32 24.15 0.40 57.36
N ASP A 33 25.41 0.80 57.57
CA ASP A 33 26.34 1.17 56.47
C ASP A 33 26.81 -0.03 55.60
N SER A 34 26.73 -1.26 56.11
CA SER A 34 27.12 -2.47 55.38
C SER A 34 25.98 -2.99 54.49
N GLU A 35 24.74 -2.88 54.95
CA GLU A 35 23.54 -3.26 54.19
C GLU A 35 23.22 -2.26 53.07
N GLU A 36 23.42 -0.95 53.28
CA GLU A 36 23.20 0.02 52.21
C GLU A 36 24.20 -0.13 51.04
N LYS A 37 25.46 -0.44 51.33
CA LYS A 37 26.48 -0.66 50.29
C LYS A 37 26.24 -1.92 49.45
N SER A 38 25.77 -3.01 50.08
CA SER A 38 25.39 -4.23 49.34
C SER A 38 24.15 -3.99 48.46
N ILE A 39 23.14 -3.28 48.98
CA ILE A 39 21.93 -2.92 48.22
C ILE A 39 22.26 -2.01 47.03
N ILE A 40 23.19 -1.06 47.17
CA ILE A 40 23.66 -0.19 46.08
C ILE A 40 24.45 -0.98 45.03
N ALA A 41 25.30 -1.92 45.45
CA ALA A 41 26.05 -2.80 44.55
C ALA A 41 25.12 -3.75 43.78
N GLU A 42 24.11 -4.31 44.43
CA GLU A 42 23.07 -5.14 43.79
C GLU A 42 22.24 -4.32 42.80
N LYS A 43 21.77 -3.12 43.18
CA LYS A 43 21.05 -2.21 42.27
C LYS A 43 21.90 -1.82 41.06
N SER A 44 23.18 -1.52 41.25
CA SER A 44 24.07 -1.16 40.13
C SER A 44 24.34 -2.34 39.19
N ASN A 45 24.44 -3.56 39.71
CA ASN A 45 24.50 -4.77 38.90
C ASN A 45 23.18 -5.06 38.16
N GLU A 46 22.03 -4.89 38.81
CA GLU A 46 20.73 -5.01 38.15
C GLU A 46 20.54 -3.97 37.05
N ILE A 47 20.99 -2.73 37.28
CA ILE A 47 20.95 -1.65 36.28
C ILE A 47 21.87 -1.99 35.10
N SER A 48 23.08 -2.50 35.34
CA SER A 48 24.00 -2.95 34.30
C SER A 48 23.42 -4.11 33.49
N GLN A 49 22.92 -5.16 34.15
CA GLN A 49 22.29 -6.31 33.47
C GLN A 49 21.02 -5.92 32.71
N LYS A 50 20.23 -4.98 33.23
CA LYS A 50 19.05 -4.43 32.55
C LYS A 50 19.45 -3.57 31.34
N SER A 51 20.58 -2.88 31.40
CA SER A 51 21.12 -2.10 30.29
C SER A 51 21.65 -2.99 29.16
N GLU A 52 22.29 -4.12 29.51
CA GLU A 52 22.79 -5.11 28.56
C GLU A 52 21.64 -5.84 27.86
N LYS A 53 20.64 -6.34 28.61
CA LYS A 53 19.43 -6.94 28.03
C LYS A 53 18.71 -5.99 27.07
N LYS A 54 18.58 -4.71 27.43
CA LYS A 54 17.95 -3.69 26.58
C LYS A 54 18.78 -3.39 25.31
N LYS A 55 20.10 -3.59 25.36
CA LYS A 55 20.99 -3.45 24.20
C LYS A 55 20.86 -4.65 23.25
N GLU A 56 20.77 -5.85 23.79
CA GLU A 56 20.51 -7.09 23.03
C GLU A 56 19.14 -7.10 22.37
N GLU A 57 18.09 -6.65 23.07
CA GLU A 57 16.74 -6.45 22.51
C GLU A 57 16.72 -5.43 21.37
N ARG A 58 17.53 -4.37 21.45
CA ARG A 58 17.68 -3.41 20.35
C ARG A 58 18.40 -4.01 19.15
N ILE A 59 19.46 -4.78 19.37
CA ILE A 59 20.22 -5.43 18.29
C ILE A 59 19.35 -6.46 17.57
N SER A 60 18.58 -7.26 18.30
CA SER A 60 17.64 -8.23 17.72
C SER A 60 16.49 -7.54 16.98
N ALA A 61 15.93 -6.45 17.52
CA ALA A 61 14.92 -5.64 16.83
C ALA A 61 15.45 -5.04 15.51
N ILE A 62 16.69 -4.56 15.49
CA ILE A 62 17.35 -4.02 14.28
C ILE A 62 17.60 -5.13 13.24
N GLN A 63 17.95 -6.35 13.67
CA GLN A 63 18.10 -7.49 12.76
C GLN A 63 16.77 -7.93 12.17
N VAL A 64 15.71 -7.98 12.97
CA VAL A 64 14.34 -8.29 12.53
C VAL A 64 13.82 -7.21 11.59
N GLN A 65 14.11 -5.93 11.85
CA GLN A 65 13.77 -4.82 10.95
C GLN A 65 14.54 -4.91 9.62
N LYS A 66 15.86 -5.13 9.64
CA LYS A 66 16.65 -5.36 8.42
C LYS A 66 16.16 -6.57 7.60
N ALA A 67 15.68 -7.62 8.26
CA ALA A 67 15.07 -8.78 7.58
C ALA A 67 13.73 -8.39 6.93
N ARG A 68 12.87 -7.66 7.64
CA ARG A 68 11.60 -7.12 7.11
C ARG A 68 11.82 -6.16 5.95
N ASP A 69 12.81 -5.28 6.01
CA ASP A 69 13.14 -4.34 4.93
C ASP A 69 13.68 -5.05 3.67
N LYS A 70 14.42 -6.15 3.85
CA LYS A 70 14.81 -7.03 2.73
C LYS A 70 13.60 -7.70 2.07
N LEU A 71 12.59 -8.07 2.86
CA LEU A 71 11.33 -8.66 2.37
C LEU A 71 10.41 -7.62 1.71
N GLN A 72 10.49 -6.35 2.13
CA GLN A 72 9.69 -5.24 1.59
C GLN A 72 10.30 -4.59 0.33
N LYS A 73 11.22 -5.27 -0.38
CA LYS A 73 11.71 -4.75 -1.66
C LYS A 73 10.56 -4.73 -2.68
N ARG A 74 10.09 -3.52 -2.98
CA ARG A 74 9.07 -3.27 -4.02
C ARG A 74 9.62 -3.67 -5.38
N ASN A 75 8.95 -4.62 -6.05
CA ASN A 75 9.27 -4.95 -7.43
C ASN A 75 9.20 -3.67 -8.29
N LYS A 76 10.22 -3.48 -9.14
CA LYS A 76 10.23 -2.39 -10.12
C LYS A 76 8.94 -2.46 -10.95
N PRO A 77 8.28 -1.33 -11.27
CA PRO A 77 6.99 -1.33 -11.94
C PRO A 77 7.01 -2.14 -13.26
N MET A 78 8.07 -1.99 -14.06
CA MET A 78 8.28 -2.74 -15.30
C MET A 78 8.35 -4.26 -15.09
N SER A 79 8.94 -4.71 -13.97
CA SER A 79 9.07 -6.14 -13.68
C SER A 79 7.72 -6.81 -13.43
N LYS A 80 6.77 -6.08 -12.83
CA LYS A 80 5.40 -6.59 -12.61
C LYS A 80 4.65 -6.72 -13.93
N VAL A 81 4.75 -5.70 -14.79
CA VAL A 81 4.12 -5.72 -16.13
C VAL A 81 4.64 -6.88 -16.98
N LEU A 82 5.97 -7.09 -17.01
CA LEU A 82 6.57 -8.21 -17.75
C LEU A 82 6.22 -9.58 -17.17
N GLN A 83 5.94 -9.66 -15.87
CA GLN A 83 5.46 -10.89 -15.25
C GLN A 83 4.01 -11.16 -15.65
N GLU A 84 3.16 -10.12 -15.64
CA GLU A 84 1.75 -10.21 -16.04
C GLU A 84 1.60 -10.58 -17.52
N ILE A 85 2.38 -9.96 -18.42
CA ILE A 85 2.40 -10.31 -19.85
C ILE A 85 2.73 -11.80 -20.04
N ARG A 86 3.79 -12.30 -19.38
CA ARG A 86 4.17 -13.71 -19.47
C ARG A 86 3.08 -14.64 -18.93
N GLN A 87 2.45 -14.28 -17.82
CA GLN A 87 1.37 -15.06 -17.23
C GLN A 87 0.14 -15.12 -18.14
N LEU A 88 -0.27 -13.99 -18.72
CA LEU A 88 -1.43 -13.90 -19.63
C LEU A 88 -1.15 -14.59 -20.98
N GLN A 89 0.08 -14.58 -21.47
CA GLN A 89 0.45 -15.30 -22.69
C GLN A 89 0.53 -16.82 -22.50
N THR A 90 0.87 -17.27 -21.29
CA THR A 90 0.98 -18.72 -20.98
C THR A 90 -0.39 -19.33 -20.64
N SER A 91 -1.31 -18.52 -20.11
CA SER A 91 -2.64 -18.98 -19.69
C SER A 91 -3.70 -18.61 -20.72
N SER A 92 -4.72 -19.46 -20.88
CA SER A 92 -5.86 -19.20 -21.77
C SER A 92 -7.11 -18.79 -20.98
N VAL A 93 -6.93 -18.03 -19.90
CA VAL A 93 -8.03 -17.63 -19.02
C VAL A 93 -8.73 -16.40 -19.59
N LEU A 94 -10.07 -16.41 -19.57
CA LEU A 94 -10.86 -15.24 -19.97
C LEU A 94 -10.59 -14.07 -19.03
N VAL A 95 -10.22 -12.92 -19.59
CA VAL A 95 -9.81 -11.72 -18.86
C VAL A 95 -11.01 -10.89 -18.44
N CYS A 96 -12.08 -10.86 -19.25
CA CYS A 96 -13.28 -10.11 -18.92
C CYS A 96 -14.13 -10.83 -17.86
N ARG A 97 -14.71 -10.07 -16.93
CA ARG A 97 -15.64 -10.63 -15.95
C ARG A 97 -16.91 -11.12 -16.66
N ARG A 98 -17.18 -12.42 -16.56
CA ARG A 98 -18.33 -13.10 -17.19
C ARG A 98 -19.66 -12.37 -16.98
N ALA A 99 -19.97 -11.97 -15.75
CA ALA A 99 -21.24 -11.29 -15.43
C ALA A 99 -21.39 -9.90 -16.10
N GLY A 100 -20.29 -9.16 -16.23
CA GLY A 100 -20.29 -7.85 -16.91
C GLY A 100 -20.50 -8.02 -18.42
N PHE A 101 -19.76 -8.94 -19.03
CA PHE A 101 -19.87 -9.25 -20.45
C PHE A 101 -21.27 -9.76 -20.82
N GLN A 102 -21.85 -10.64 -20.01
CA GLN A 102 -23.20 -11.15 -20.26
C GLN A 102 -24.28 -10.06 -20.21
N ARG A 103 -24.17 -9.10 -19.29
CA ARG A 103 -25.08 -7.94 -19.24
C ARG A 103 -24.96 -7.09 -20.49
N PHE A 104 -23.73 -6.84 -20.95
CA PHE A 104 -23.46 -6.10 -22.17
C PHE A 104 -24.03 -6.79 -23.42
N VAL A 105 -23.83 -8.10 -23.56
CA VAL A 105 -24.38 -8.88 -24.68
C VAL A 105 -25.91 -8.83 -24.69
N ARG A 106 -26.57 -8.96 -23.53
CA ARG A 106 -28.02 -8.85 -23.44
C ARG A 106 -28.53 -7.44 -23.79
N GLN A 107 -27.81 -6.40 -23.37
CA GLN A 107 -28.15 -5.02 -23.72
C GLN A 107 -28.07 -4.78 -25.23
N ILE A 108 -27.04 -5.29 -25.92
CA ILE A 108 -26.96 -5.25 -27.39
C ILE A 108 -28.07 -6.08 -28.01
N GLY A 109 -28.32 -7.27 -27.46
CA GLY A 109 -29.38 -8.17 -27.87
C GLY A 109 -30.74 -7.51 -27.93
N LEU A 110 -31.10 -6.75 -26.90
CA LEU A 110 -32.36 -6.00 -26.86
C LEU A 110 -32.42 -4.95 -27.98
N LYS A 111 -31.36 -4.17 -28.19
CA LYS A 111 -31.31 -3.20 -29.30
C LYS A 111 -31.50 -3.85 -30.67
N VAL A 112 -30.87 -5.01 -30.87
CA VAL A 112 -30.99 -5.78 -32.12
C VAL A 112 -32.40 -6.38 -32.26
N SER A 113 -32.99 -6.84 -31.16
CA SER A 113 -34.36 -7.37 -31.11
C SER A 113 -35.38 -6.30 -31.51
N ASP A 114 -35.26 -5.10 -30.92
CA ASP A 114 -36.10 -3.94 -31.21
C ASP A 114 -35.97 -3.50 -32.68
N GLN A 115 -34.74 -3.46 -33.21
CA GLN A 115 -34.48 -3.10 -34.60
C GLN A 115 -35.07 -4.09 -35.61
N LEU A 116 -35.06 -5.38 -35.27
CA LEU A 116 -35.54 -6.45 -36.16
C LEU A 116 -37.00 -6.84 -35.91
N GLY A 117 -37.67 -6.25 -34.91
CA GLY A 117 -39.04 -6.56 -34.55
C GLY A 117 -39.24 -7.98 -33.98
N TYR A 118 -38.18 -8.61 -33.48
CA TYR A 118 -38.25 -9.93 -32.85
C TYR A 118 -38.54 -9.82 -31.35
N LYS A 119 -39.08 -10.91 -30.78
CA LYS A 119 -39.21 -11.08 -29.33
C LYS A 119 -37.85 -11.36 -28.70
N ASP A 120 -37.69 -10.95 -27.43
CA ASP A 120 -36.47 -11.11 -26.63
C ASP A 120 -35.68 -12.39 -26.89
N PHE A 121 -34.40 -12.24 -27.24
CA PHE A 121 -33.49 -13.35 -27.45
C PHE A 121 -33.23 -14.13 -26.15
N ARG A 122 -33.35 -15.46 -26.23
CA ARG A 122 -32.92 -16.39 -25.18
C ARG A 122 -31.52 -16.89 -25.48
N TYR A 123 -30.59 -16.68 -24.55
CA TYR A 123 -29.19 -17.06 -24.71
C TYR A 123 -28.87 -18.38 -24.00
N SER A 124 -28.19 -19.28 -24.71
CA SER A 124 -27.53 -20.43 -24.09
C SER A 124 -26.26 -20.01 -23.36
N SER A 125 -25.93 -20.68 -22.24
CA SER A 125 -24.71 -20.43 -21.48
C SER A 125 -23.45 -20.62 -22.33
N LYS A 126 -23.41 -21.65 -23.19
CA LYS A 126 -22.27 -21.93 -24.07
C LYS A 126 -22.09 -20.89 -25.16
N SER A 127 -23.19 -20.35 -25.68
CA SER A 127 -23.14 -19.27 -26.68
C SER A 127 -22.54 -17.99 -26.08
N LEU A 128 -22.93 -17.63 -24.85
CA LEU A 128 -22.37 -16.46 -24.16
C LEU A 128 -20.86 -16.62 -23.88
N GLU A 129 -20.43 -17.83 -23.51
CA GLU A 129 -19.00 -18.13 -23.36
C GLU A 129 -18.25 -18.03 -24.68
N CYS A 130 -18.79 -18.59 -25.77
CA CYS A 130 -18.19 -18.53 -27.10
C CYS A 130 -18.03 -17.08 -27.59
N LEU A 131 -19.08 -16.26 -27.44
CA LEU A 131 -19.03 -14.84 -27.79
C LEU A 131 -17.94 -14.11 -27.00
N GLN A 132 -17.77 -14.44 -25.72
CA GLN A 132 -16.72 -13.85 -24.90
C GLN A 132 -15.33 -14.26 -25.40
N THR A 133 -15.10 -15.55 -25.63
CA THR A 133 -13.83 -16.07 -26.14
C THR A 133 -13.45 -15.42 -27.47
N LEU A 134 -14.39 -15.34 -28.42
CA LEU A 134 -14.13 -14.73 -29.73
C LEU A 134 -13.85 -13.23 -29.63
N THR A 135 -14.59 -12.52 -28.77
CA THR A 135 -14.39 -11.08 -28.58
C THR A 135 -13.02 -10.79 -27.96
N GLU A 136 -12.64 -11.55 -26.93
CA GLU A 136 -11.33 -11.38 -26.29
C GLU A 136 -10.19 -11.72 -27.25
N GLN A 137 -10.31 -12.80 -28.03
CA GLN A 137 -9.33 -13.15 -29.06
C GLN A 137 -9.17 -12.02 -30.08
N TYR A 138 -10.27 -11.51 -30.61
CA TYR A 138 -10.24 -10.41 -31.57
C TYR A 138 -9.56 -9.15 -30.99
N MET A 139 -9.81 -8.83 -29.71
CA MET A 139 -9.15 -7.71 -29.05
C MET A 139 -7.65 -7.95 -28.88
N VAL A 140 -7.22 -9.17 -28.52
CA VAL A 140 -5.80 -9.54 -28.41
C VAL A 140 -5.10 -9.38 -29.76
N ASP A 141 -5.67 -9.93 -30.83
CA ASP A 141 -5.12 -9.82 -32.18
C ASP A 141 -5.00 -8.36 -32.61
N LEU A 142 -6.01 -7.53 -32.30
CA LEU A 142 -5.98 -6.09 -32.62
C LEU A 142 -4.89 -5.35 -31.83
N PHE A 143 -4.70 -5.69 -30.56
CA PHE A 143 -3.66 -5.08 -29.73
C PHE A 143 -2.26 -5.49 -30.18
N GLU A 144 -2.05 -6.72 -30.64
CA GLU A 144 -0.76 -7.16 -31.17
C GLU A 144 -0.30 -6.28 -32.34
N ASP A 145 -1.17 -6.11 -33.35
CA ASP A 145 -0.88 -5.23 -34.49
C ASP A 145 -0.72 -3.76 -34.08
N SER A 146 -1.51 -3.30 -33.10
CA SER A 146 -1.43 -1.92 -32.60
C SER A 146 -0.12 -1.66 -31.85
N VAL A 147 0.42 -2.68 -31.18
CA VAL A 147 1.75 -2.62 -30.55
C VAL A 147 2.83 -2.51 -31.62
N GLN A 148 2.72 -3.21 -32.75
CA GLN A 148 3.66 -3.06 -33.87
C GLN A 148 3.65 -1.61 -34.42
N CYS A 149 2.47 -1.01 -34.59
CA CYS A 149 2.35 0.40 -34.97
C CYS A 149 2.97 1.35 -33.93
N THR A 150 2.85 1.00 -32.66
CA THR A 150 3.45 1.76 -31.54
C THR A 150 4.98 1.72 -31.62
N PHE A 151 5.57 0.55 -31.86
CA PHE A 151 7.01 0.39 -32.02
C PHE A 151 7.55 1.04 -33.30
N HIS A 152 6.79 0.97 -34.40
CA HIS A 152 7.12 1.68 -35.64
C HIS A 152 7.29 3.19 -35.40
N ALA A 153 6.47 3.76 -34.51
CA ALA A 153 6.55 5.16 -34.08
C ALA A 153 7.56 5.43 -32.94
N LYS A 154 8.47 4.49 -32.64
CA LYS A 154 9.49 4.59 -31.57
C LYS A 154 8.93 4.85 -30.17
N ARG A 155 7.71 4.38 -29.89
CA ARG A 155 7.07 4.47 -28.57
C ARG A 155 6.93 3.09 -27.95
N VAL A 156 6.70 3.05 -26.64
CA VAL A 156 6.35 1.82 -25.90
C VAL A 156 4.89 1.85 -25.43
N THR A 157 4.32 3.05 -25.28
CA THR A 157 2.94 3.24 -24.83
C THR A 157 1.98 3.26 -26.03
N LEU A 158 1.04 2.33 -26.04
CA LEU A 158 -0.04 2.24 -27.03
C LEU A 158 -1.00 3.43 -26.91
N MET A 159 -1.42 4.00 -28.03
CA MET A 159 -2.32 5.15 -28.09
C MET A 159 -3.51 4.87 -29.02
N ALA A 160 -4.58 5.65 -28.90
CA ALA A 160 -5.77 5.52 -29.74
C ALA A 160 -5.46 5.68 -31.26
N LYS A 161 -4.45 6.49 -31.61
CA LYS A 161 -4.00 6.63 -33.00
C LYS A 161 -3.41 5.35 -33.59
N ASP A 162 -2.82 4.50 -32.75
CA ASP A 162 -2.23 3.23 -33.19
C ASP A 162 -3.35 2.23 -33.50
N LEU A 163 -4.36 2.15 -32.61
CA LEU A 163 -5.58 1.37 -32.86
C LEU A 163 -6.32 1.82 -34.13
N ASN A 164 -6.47 3.14 -34.32
CA ASN A 164 -7.11 3.69 -35.51
C ASN A 164 -6.34 3.36 -36.78
N LEU A 165 -5.01 3.42 -36.74
CA LEU A 165 -4.17 3.05 -37.87
C LEU A 165 -4.30 1.56 -38.19
N THR A 166 -4.21 0.70 -37.18
CA THR A 166 -4.39 -0.75 -37.33
C THR A 166 -5.76 -1.09 -37.90
N ALA A 167 -6.84 -0.53 -37.35
CA ALA A 167 -8.20 -0.75 -37.84
C ALA A 167 -8.35 -0.31 -39.30
N ARG A 168 -7.78 0.85 -39.65
CA ARG A 168 -7.78 1.37 -41.03
C ARG A 168 -7.05 0.45 -42.00
N ILE A 169 -5.89 -0.10 -41.62
CA ILE A 169 -5.12 -1.03 -42.45
C ILE A 169 -5.86 -2.36 -42.60
N ARG A 170 -6.51 -2.85 -41.53
CA ARG A 170 -7.34 -4.07 -41.56
C ARG A 170 -8.63 -3.91 -42.38
N GLY A 171 -8.96 -2.71 -42.85
CA GLY A 171 -10.21 -2.45 -43.58
C GLY A 171 -11.46 -2.41 -42.71
N ILE A 172 -11.29 -2.23 -41.40
CA ILE A 172 -12.40 -2.12 -40.45
C ILE A 172 -12.86 -0.66 -40.48
N GLU A 173 -14.06 -0.41 -41.01
CA GLU A 173 -14.61 0.95 -41.11
C GLU A 173 -14.59 1.66 -39.74
N GLN A 174 -14.13 2.91 -39.78
CA GLN A 174 -13.75 3.78 -38.66
C GLN A 174 -14.46 3.51 -37.32
N PRO A 175 -13.89 2.68 -36.41
CA PRO A 175 -14.57 2.30 -35.18
C PRO A 175 -14.60 3.40 -34.10
N PHE A 176 -13.83 4.48 -34.25
CA PHE A 176 -13.58 5.45 -33.16
C PHE A 176 -13.65 6.93 -33.58
N HIS A 177 -14.18 7.26 -34.76
CA HIS A 177 -14.29 8.67 -35.19
C HIS A 177 -15.31 9.47 -34.34
N ASP A 178 -16.28 8.79 -33.72
CA ASP A 178 -17.38 9.43 -33.00
C ASP A 178 -17.01 9.96 -31.60
N ILE A 179 -15.83 9.61 -31.06
CA ILE A 179 -15.43 10.06 -29.70
C ILE A 179 -15.17 11.58 -29.67
N LYS A 180 -14.85 12.20 -30.82
CA LYS A 180 -14.66 13.65 -30.91
C LYS A 180 -15.98 14.44 -30.88
N ASN A 181 -17.11 13.77 -31.15
CA ASN A 181 -18.43 14.40 -31.23
C ASN A 181 -19.29 14.21 -29.97
N LEU A 182 -18.80 13.45 -28.97
CA LEU A 182 -19.49 13.22 -27.69
C LEU A 182 -19.18 14.27 -26.60
N LYS A 183 -18.56 15.38 -26.98
CA LYS A 183 -18.51 16.62 -26.19
C LYS A 183 -19.38 17.68 -26.85
N ARG A 184 -20.70 17.53 -26.72
CA ARG A 184 -21.68 18.62 -26.74
C ARG A 184 -22.78 18.28 -25.75
#